data_AF-A0A3M8S8C7-F1
#
_entry.id   AF-A0A3M8S8C7-F1
#
_cell.length_a   1.000
_cell.length_b   1.000
_cell.length_c   1.000
_cell.angle_alpha   90.00
_cell.angle_beta   90.00
_cell.angle_gamma   90.00
#
_symmetry.space_group_name_H-M   'P 1'
#
loop_
_entity.id
_entity.type
_entity.pdbx_description
1 polymer ?
#
loop_
_entity_poly.entity_id
_entity_poly.type
_entity_poly.pdbx_seq_one_letter_code
_entity_poly.pdbx_strand_id
1 'polypeptide(L)'
;MPEHAHLPSSDPEQQDSSLAGIEARCVALYQLPSLQGKGWLPNLFWRRAADGDLFGSLRVDPWELEVLFAAVAGVPSLAGPLLEAQRPGRAAFIARSIAHGELPYLSYADGGTP
;
A
#
# COMPACT_ATOMS: atom_id res chain seq x y z
N MET A 1 -7.55 31.02 37.94
CA MET A 1 -7.79 31.26 36.51
C MET A 1 -7.32 30.00 35.78
N PRO A 2 -8.15 29.41 34.90
CA PRO A 2 -8.12 27.97 34.64
C PRO A 2 -7.04 27.52 33.65
N GLU A 3 -6.56 26.32 33.96
CA GLU A 3 -5.91 25.30 33.16
C GLU A 3 -6.21 25.36 31.65
N HIS A 4 -5.20 25.69 30.85
CA HIS A 4 -5.23 25.46 29.40
C HIS A 4 -4.97 23.96 29.17
N ALA A 5 -6.06 23.19 29.08
CA ALA A 5 -6.04 21.82 28.57
C ALA A 5 -5.56 21.84 27.11
N HIS A 6 -4.28 21.52 26.91
CA HIS A 6 -3.75 21.18 25.60
C HIS A 6 -4.25 19.78 25.25
N LEU A 7 -5.40 19.72 24.58
CA LEU A 7 -5.85 18.53 23.88
C LEU A 7 -4.74 18.11 22.91
N PRO A 8 -4.22 16.87 22.95
CA PRO A 8 -3.52 16.35 21.80
C PRO A 8 -4.57 16.14 20.71
N SER A 9 -4.59 17.01 19.70
CA SER A 9 -5.20 16.68 18.42
C SER A 9 -4.42 15.48 17.86
N SER A 10 -4.88 14.29 18.18
CA SER A 10 -4.51 13.08 17.45
C SER A 10 -5.19 13.19 16.11
N ASP A 11 -4.50 13.80 15.14
CA ASP A 11 -4.85 13.73 13.73
C ASP A 11 -4.93 12.23 13.34
N PRO A 12 -6.11 11.68 13.04
CA PRO A 12 -6.23 10.28 12.65
C PRO A 12 -5.50 10.01 11.32
N GLU A 13 -5.24 11.03 10.51
CA GLU A 13 -4.54 10.92 9.22
C GLU A 13 -3.06 10.51 9.35
N GLN A 14 -2.41 10.75 10.50
CA GLN A 14 -1.00 10.39 10.69
C GLN A 14 -0.81 8.91 11.06
N GLN A 15 -1.84 8.23 11.56
CA GLN A 15 -1.76 6.84 12.01
C GLN A 15 -1.80 5.85 10.82
N ASP A 16 -2.64 6.11 9.83
CA ASP A 16 -2.87 5.21 8.68
C ASP A 16 -1.71 5.19 7.66
N SER A 17 -0.84 6.20 7.69
CA SER A 17 0.35 6.28 6.84
C SER A 17 1.59 5.61 7.45
N SER A 18 1.45 4.87 8.56
CA SER A 18 2.53 4.05 9.12
C SER A 18 2.73 2.79 8.30
N LEU A 19 3.96 2.24 8.25
CA LEU A 19 4.27 1.01 7.50
C LEU A 19 3.24 -0.11 7.77
N ALA A 20 3.05 -0.48 9.04
CA ALA A 20 2.08 -1.52 9.43
C ALA A 20 0.62 -1.17 9.04
N GLY A 21 0.26 0.13 9.03
CA GLY A 21 -1.06 0.60 8.58
C GLY A 21 -1.24 0.41 7.08
N ILE A 22 -0.22 0.75 6.29
CA ILE A 22 -0.19 0.52 4.84
C ILE A 22 -0.23 -0.97 4.51
N GLU A 23 0.51 -1.81 5.24
CA GLU A 23 0.48 -3.26 5.05
C GLU A 23 -0.92 -3.85 5.29
N ALA A 24 -1.56 -3.48 6.41
CA ALA A 24 -2.92 -3.90 6.71
C ALA A 24 -3.92 -3.40 5.65
N ARG A 25 -3.75 -2.16 5.18
CA ARG A 25 -4.56 -1.59 4.10
C ARG A 25 -4.37 -2.34 2.78
N CYS A 26 -3.15 -2.75 2.42
CA CYS A 26 -2.90 -3.55 1.23
C CYS A 26 -3.67 -4.87 1.26
N VAL A 27 -3.69 -5.56 2.40
CA VAL A 27 -4.46 -6.80 2.59
C VAL A 27 -5.96 -6.51 2.46
N ALA A 28 -6.46 -5.44 3.07
CA ALA A 28 -7.87 -5.05 2.97
C ALA A 28 -8.29 -4.71 1.53
N LEU A 29 -7.47 -3.95 0.79
CA LEU A 29 -7.73 -3.60 -0.60
C LEU A 29 -7.69 -4.84 -1.50
N TYR A 30 -6.75 -5.76 -1.27
CA TYR A 30 -6.65 -6.99 -2.05
C TYR A 30 -7.89 -7.88 -1.93
N GLN A 31 -8.56 -7.88 -0.79
CA GLN A 31 -9.82 -8.61 -0.59
C GLN A 31 -11.01 -7.98 -1.34
N LEU A 32 -10.86 -6.78 -1.92
CA LEU A 32 -11.93 -6.16 -2.69
C LEU A 32 -12.22 -6.95 -3.98
N PRO A 33 -13.50 -7.03 -4.40
CA PRO A 33 -13.88 -7.74 -5.61
C PRO A 33 -13.21 -7.17 -6.87
N SER A 34 -12.91 -5.87 -6.90
CA SER A 34 -12.19 -5.22 -8.00
C SER A 34 -10.77 -5.77 -8.20
N LEU A 35 -10.10 -6.15 -7.11
CA LEU A 35 -8.75 -6.72 -7.15
C LEU A 35 -8.81 -8.24 -7.34
N GLN A 36 -9.70 -8.93 -6.63
CA GLN A 36 -9.91 -10.36 -6.83
C GLN A 36 -10.30 -10.69 -8.28
N GLY A 37 -11.09 -9.83 -8.93
CA GLY A 37 -11.46 -9.94 -10.33
C GLY A 37 -10.30 -9.82 -11.32
N LYS A 38 -9.12 -9.34 -10.89
CA LYS A 38 -7.90 -9.34 -11.73
C LYS A 38 -7.22 -10.70 -11.81
N GLY A 39 -7.57 -11.64 -10.92
CA GLY A 39 -6.96 -12.97 -10.89
C GLY A 39 -5.49 -12.98 -10.43
N TRP A 40 -5.04 -11.93 -9.75
CA TRP A 40 -3.68 -11.86 -9.20
C TRP A 40 -3.55 -12.78 -8.00
N LEU A 41 -2.53 -13.64 -8.01
CA LEU A 41 -2.24 -14.53 -6.89
C LEU A 41 -1.56 -13.76 -5.76
N PRO A 42 -1.83 -14.07 -4.48
CA PRO A 42 -1.24 -13.37 -3.35
C PRO A 42 0.28 -13.56 -3.30
N ASN A 43 0.80 -14.67 -3.84
CA ASN A 43 2.24 -14.94 -3.92
C ASN A 43 3.05 -13.95 -4.78
N LEU A 44 2.37 -13.13 -5.62
CA LEU A 44 3.03 -12.06 -6.38
C LEU A 44 3.50 -10.93 -5.47
N PHE A 45 2.75 -10.66 -4.39
CA PHE A 45 2.97 -9.51 -3.53
C PHE A 45 3.43 -9.91 -2.12
N TRP A 46 2.98 -11.06 -1.61
CA TRP A 46 3.33 -11.58 -0.29
C TRP A 46 4.18 -12.85 -0.41
N ARG A 47 5.13 -12.97 0.52
CA ARG A 47 5.78 -14.24 0.83
C ARG A 47 4.84 -15.02 1.75
N ARG A 48 4.66 -16.31 1.48
CA ARG A 48 3.89 -17.19 2.39
C ARG A 48 4.62 -17.25 3.72
N ALA A 49 3.88 -17.06 4.81
CA ALA A 49 4.42 -17.25 6.15
C ALA A 49 4.55 -18.74 6.46
N ALA A 50 5.44 -19.07 7.41
CA ALA A 50 5.77 -20.45 7.77
C ALA A 50 4.61 -21.20 8.44
N ASP A 51 3.65 -20.47 9.00
CA ASP A 51 2.40 -20.94 9.59
C ASP A 51 1.32 -21.30 8.53
N GLY A 52 1.57 -21.00 7.26
CA GLY A 52 0.65 -21.26 6.16
C GLY A 52 -0.19 -20.04 5.74
N ASP A 53 -0.03 -18.89 6.38
CA ASP A 53 -0.75 -17.67 6.01
C ASP A 53 -0.38 -17.19 4.60
N LEU A 54 -1.40 -16.85 3.82
CA LEU A 54 -1.27 -16.35 2.45
C LEU A 54 -0.71 -14.93 2.41
N PHE A 55 -0.90 -14.16 3.49
CA PHE A 55 -0.45 -12.79 3.67
C PHE A 55 0.65 -12.72 4.73
N GLY A 56 1.78 -13.39 4.47
CA GLY A 56 2.96 -13.26 5.31
C GLY A 56 3.66 -11.92 5.11
N SER A 57 4.99 -11.92 5.00
CA SER A 57 5.74 -10.68 4.76
C SER A 57 5.54 -10.18 3.32
N LEU A 58 5.43 -8.87 3.15
CA LEU A 58 5.42 -8.28 1.82
C LEU A 58 6.75 -8.53 1.10
N ARG A 59 6.64 -9.04 -0.12
CA ARG A 59 7.77 -9.22 -1.04
C ARG A 59 8.09 -7.90 -1.74
N VAL A 60 7.07 -7.11 -2.03
CA VAL A 60 7.15 -5.82 -2.73
C VAL A 60 7.00 -4.65 -1.77
N ASP A 61 7.46 -3.48 -2.20
CA ASP A 61 7.38 -2.26 -1.40
C ASP A 61 5.92 -1.95 -1.04
N PRO A 62 5.58 -1.84 0.27
CA PRO A 62 4.21 -1.61 0.73
C PRO A 62 3.61 -0.31 0.20
N TRP A 63 4.44 0.73 0.05
CA TRP A 63 3.99 2.04 -0.41
C TRP A 63 3.58 1.98 -1.89
N GLU A 64 4.41 1.35 -2.73
CA GLU A 64 4.09 1.16 -4.15
C GLU A 64 2.89 0.23 -4.34
N LEU A 65 2.79 -0.82 -3.53
CA LEU A 65 1.67 -1.76 -3.59
C LEU A 65 0.34 -1.11 -3.22
N GLU A 66 0.31 -0.27 -2.19
CA GLU A 66 -0.91 0.41 -1.77
C GLU A 66 -1.41 1.36 -2.86
N VAL A 67 -0.51 2.14 -3.48
CA VAL A 67 -0.86 3.01 -4.61
C VAL A 67 -1.46 2.20 -5.75
N LEU A 68 -0.87 1.05 -6.07
CA LEU A 68 -1.36 0.17 -7.12
C LEU A 68 -2.76 -0.34 -6.81
N PHE A 69 -2.97 -0.85 -5.60
CA PHE A 69 -4.27 -1.38 -5.19
C PHE A 69 -5.33 -0.29 -5.09
N ALA A 70 -4.97 0.89 -4.58
CA ALA A 70 -5.85 2.05 -4.53
C ALA A 70 -6.28 2.46 -5.94
N ALA A 71 -5.35 2.50 -6.90
CA ALA A 71 -5.65 2.80 -8.30
C ALA A 71 -6.60 1.74 -8.93
N VAL A 72 -6.41 0.46 -8.65
CA VAL A 72 -7.29 -0.61 -9.15
C VAL A 72 -8.68 -0.54 -8.52
N ALA A 73 -8.74 -0.28 -7.22
CA ALA A 73 -9.98 -0.13 -6.48
C ALA A 73 -10.71 1.19 -6.76
N GLY A 74 -10.04 2.16 -7.40
CA GLY A 74 -10.58 3.50 -7.67
C GLY A 74 -10.72 4.35 -6.41
N VAL A 75 -9.90 4.11 -5.39
CA VAL A 75 -9.91 4.83 -4.11
C VAL A 75 -8.65 5.70 -3.98
N PRO A 76 -8.67 6.78 -3.17
CA PRO A 76 -7.47 7.56 -2.91
C PRO A 76 -6.41 6.70 -2.20
N SER A 77 -5.16 6.86 -2.64
CA SER A 77 -3.98 6.22 -2.04
C SER A 77 -3.49 7.03 -0.84
N LEU A 78 -3.21 6.34 0.26
CA LEU A 78 -2.58 6.94 1.44
C LEU A 78 -1.06 7.01 1.29
N ALA A 79 -0.45 6.03 0.61
CA ALA A 79 0.98 6.00 0.36
C ALA A 79 1.43 6.95 -0.76
N GLY A 80 0.52 7.35 -1.65
CA GLY A 80 0.81 8.15 -2.84
C GLY A 80 1.58 9.45 -2.56
N PRO A 81 1.10 10.35 -1.68
CA PRO A 81 1.81 11.59 -1.37
C PRO A 81 3.22 11.36 -0.79
N LEU A 82 3.36 10.37 0.09
CA LEU A 82 4.66 10.01 0.68
C LEU A 82 5.61 9.39 -0.34
N LEU A 83 5.09 8.56 -1.24
CA LEU A 83 5.85 7.94 -2.31
C LEU A 83 6.32 8.98 -3.33
N GLU A 84 5.48 9.94 -3.71
CA GLU A 84 5.87 11.05 -4.58
C GLU A 84 6.93 11.96 -3.94
N ALA A 85 6.84 12.20 -2.63
CA ALA A 85 7.86 12.96 -1.91
C ALA A 85 9.23 12.25 -1.89
N GLN A 86 9.24 10.91 -1.83
CA GLN A 86 10.48 10.11 -1.81
C GLN A 86 11.00 9.80 -3.22
N ARG A 87 10.10 9.52 -4.16
CA ARG A 87 10.36 9.06 -5.53
C ARG A 87 9.38 9.78 -6.48
N PRO A 88 9.69 11.02 -6.89
CA PRO A 88 8.78 11.83 -7.69
C PRO A 88 8.45 11.15 -9.03
N GLY A 89 7.15 11.12 -9.37
CA GLY A 89 6.60 10.49 -10.57
C GLY A 89 6.30 8.99 -10.43
N ARG A 90 6.67 8.35 -9.32
CA ARG A 90 6.50 6.91 -9.14
C ARG A 90 5.05 6.51 -8.88
N ALA A 91 4.33 7.23 -8.02
CA ALA A 91 2.92 6.97 -7.75
C ALA A 91 2.07 7.27 -9.00
N ALA A 92 2.39 8.37 -9.69
CA ALA A 92 1.73 8.73 -10.95
C ALA A 92 1.95 7.67 -12.04
N PHE A 93 3.17 7.12 -12.14
CA PHE A 93 3.48 6.03 -13.06
C PHE A 93 2.63 4.79 -12.78
N ILE A 94 2.57 4.35 -11.52
CA ILE A 94 1.79 3.17 -11.11
C ILE A 94 0.31 3.37 -11.45
N ALA A 95 -0.28 4.51 -11.05
CA ALA A 95 -1.68 4.82 -11.33
C ALA A 95 -1.98 4.81 -12.85
N ARG A 96 -1.06 5.36 -13.65
CA ARG A 96 -1.18 5.35 -15.11
C ARG A 96 -1.10 3.95 -15.71
N SER A 97 -0.17 3.11 -15.27
CA SER A 97 -0.07 1.71 -15.75
C SER A 97 -1.36 0.95 -15.48
N ILE A 98 -1.95 1.12 -14.28
CA ILE A 98 -3.23 0.52 -13.95
C ILE A 98 -4.37 1.03 -14.85
N ALA A 99 -4.39 2.33 -15.15
CA ALA A 99 -5.36 2.90 -16.08
C ALA A 99 -5.23 2.32 -17.50
N HIS A 100 -4.02 1.93 -17.92
CA HIS A 100 -3.77 1.20 -19.17
C HIS A 100 -3.99 -0.32 -19.07
N GLY A 101 -4.33 -0.84 -17.88
CA GLY A 101 -4.57 -2.26 -17.65
C GLY A 101 -3.30 -3.10 -17.49
N GLU A 102 -2.14 -2.46 -17.33
CA GLU A 102 -0.85 -3.13 -17.16
C GLU A 102 -0.46 -3.21 -15.69
N LEU A 103 0.16 -4.31 -15.27
CA LEU A 103 0.73 -4.44 -13.93
C LEU A 103 2.13 -3.80 -13.93
N PRO A 104 2.33 -2.64 -13.28
CA PRO A 104 3.64 -2.00 -13.24
C PRO A 104 4.63 -2.84 -12.43
N TYR A 105 5.92 -2.68 -12.76
CA TYR A 105 6.98 -3.31 -12.00
C TYR A 105 7.10 -2.66 -10.63
N LEU A 106 6.84 -3.43 -9.57
CA LEU A 106 7.01 -2.98 -8.18
C LEU A 106 8.43 -3.24 -7.68
N SER A 107 8.93 -2.35 -6.84
CA SER A 107 10.18 -2.52 -6.11
C SER A 107 10.01 -3.62 -5.07
N TYR A 108 11.09 -4.35 -4.77
CA TYR A 108 11.09 -5.30 -3.66
C TYR A 108 11.25 -4.56 -2.31
N ALA A 109 10.50 -4.98 -1.29
CA ALA A 109 10.56 -4.37 0.06
C ALA A 109 11.90 -4.65 0.76
N ASP A 110 12.41 -5.85 0.53
CA ASP A 110 13.75 -6.26 0.93
C ASP A 110 14.66 -5.95 -0.25
N GLY A 111 15.67 -5.10 -0.10
CA GLY A 111 16.65 -4.77 -1.15
C GLY A 111 17.51 -5.97 -1.62
N GLY A 112 17.01 -7.19 -1.44
CA GLY A 112 17.61 -8.45 -1.82
C GLY A 112 17.53 -8.68 -3.33
N THR A 113 18.73 -8.77 -3.91
CA THR A 113 19.03 -9.41 -5.19
C THR A 113 18.23 -10.70 -5.42
N PRO A 114 17.89 -11.00 -6.70
CA PRO A 114 17.05 -12.12 -7.11
C PRO A 114 17.55 -13.50 -6.68
#